data_AF-A0A8C7KAL0-F1
#
_entry.id   AF-A0A8C7KAL0-F1
#
_cell.length_a   1.000
_cell.length_b   1.000
_cell.length_c   1.000
_cell.angle_alpha   90.00
_cell.angle_beta   90.00
_cell.angle_gamma   90.00
#
_symmetry.space_group_name_H-M   'P 1'
#
loop_
_entity.id
_entity.type
_entity.pdbx_description
1 polymer ?
#
loop_
_entity_poly.entity_id
_entity_poly.type
_entity_poly.pdbx_seq_one_letter_code
_entity_poly.pdbx_strand_id
1 'polypeptide(L)'
;YISPVSMVLVLYQSCLYGVSPISVCLPSTTFCLPSTTCRPVCLPSTTCRPVCLPSTTCRPVCLPSTTCRPVCLPSTTCRPVCLPSTTCRPVCLPSTTCRPVCLPSTTCRPVCLPSTTCRPVCLPSTTCRPVCLPSTTCRPVCLPSTTCRPVCLPSTTCRPVCLPSTTCRPVFCLPSTTCRPVCLPSTTCRPVCLPSTTCRPVCLPSTTCRPVCLPSTTCRPVCLPSTTCRPVCLPSTTCRPVCLPSTTCRPVCLPSTTCRPVCLPSTTHRPVYLPSTTHRPVCLFLIYFF
;
A
#
# COMPACT_ATOMS: atom_id res chain seq x y z
N TYR A 1 15.45 -16.32 -41.73
CA TYR A 1 14.76 -17.25 -40.80
C TYR A 1 15.80 -17.88 -39.89
N ILE A 2 16.04 -17.30 -38.72
CA ILE A 2 16.92 -17.91 -37.71
C ILE A 2 16.04 -18.82 -36.87
N SER A 3 16.40 -20.10 -36.79
CA SER A 3 15.63 -21.10 -36.06
C SER A 3 15.48 -20.70 -34.58
N PRO A 4 14.36 -21.04 -33.91
CA PRO A 4 14.18 -20.74 -32.49
C PRO A 4 15.29 -21.33 -31.62
N VAL A 5 15.88 -22.46 -32.02
CA VAL A 5 17.00 -23.12 -31.30
C VAL A 5 18.29 -22.30 -31.39
N SER A 6 18.57 -21.67 -32.54
CA SER A 6 19.74 -20.80 -32.73
C SER A 6 19.64 -19.51 -31.92
N MET A 7 18.44 -18.94 -31.79
CA MET A 7 18.17 -17.79 -30.92
C MET A 7 18.36 -18.12 -29.44
N VAL A 8 17.93 -19.32 -29.02
CA VAL A 8 18.11 -19.83 -27.66
C VAL A 8 19.59 -20.01 -27.32
N LEU A 9 20.41 -20.53 -28.24
CA LEU A 9 21.85 -20.69 -28.03
C LEU A 9 22.56 -19.35 -27.87
N VAL A 10 22.23 -18.35 -28.69
CA VAL A 10 22.82 -16.99 -28.63
C VAL A 10 22.44 -16.29 -27.33
N LEU A 11 21.19 -16.43 -26.86
CA LEU A 11 20.75 -15.86 -25.58
C LEU A 11 21.41 -16.54 -24.37
N TYR A 12 21.64 -17.86 -24.44
CA TYR A 12 22.37 -18.60 -23.41
C TYR A 12 23.84 -18.18 -23.36
N GLN A 13 24.49 -18.01 -24.52
CA GLN A 13 25.84 -17.48 -24.66
C GLN A 13 25.93 -16.05 -24.09
N SER A 14 24.94 -15.19 -24.36
CA SER A 14 24.90 -13.81 -23.86
C SER A 14 24.80 -13.72 -22.33
N CYS A 15 24.09 -14.68 -21.70
CA CYS A 15 24.07 -14.85 -20.24
C CYS A 15 25.45 -15.26 -19.71
N LEU A 16 26.15 -16.19 -20.37
CA LEU A 16 27.45 -16.72 -19.92
C LEU A 16 28.58 -15.70 -19.97
N TYR A 17 28.56 -14.74 -20.91
CA TYR A 17 29.68 -13.81 -21.11
C TYR A 17 29.50 -12.41 -20.50
N GLY A 18 28.40 -12.11 -19.81
CA GLY A 18 28.22 -10.81 -19.13
C GLY A 18 28.23 -9.58 -20.05
N VAL A 19 28.07 -9.77 -21.37
CA VAL A 19 28.33 -8.72 -22.38
C VAL A 19 27.12 -7.82 -22.64
N SER A 20 25.94 -8.14 -22.11
CA SER A 20 24.75 -7.30 -22.30
C SER A 20 23.89 -7.20 -21.03
N PRO A 21 23.47 -5.98 -20.63
CA PRO A 21 22.64 -5.78 -19.45
C PRO A 21 21.17 -6.22 -19.65
N ILE A 22 20.80 -6.59 -20.88
CA ILE A 22 19.46 -6.97 -21.30
C ILE A 22 19.49 -8.43 -21.76
N SER A 23 18.89 -9.31 -20.98
CA SER A 23 18.71 -10.73 -21.35
C SER A 23 17.23 -10.99 -21.66
N VAL A 24 16.94 -11.57 -22.83
CA VAL A 24 15.60 -12.08 -23.16
C VAL A 24 15.54 -13.53 -22.75
N CYS A 25 14.52 -13.91 -21.99
CA CYS A 25 14.53 -15.22 -21.32
C CYS A 25 13.23 -16.00 -21.50
N LEU A 26 13.37 -17.33 -21.57
CA LEU A 26 12.25 -18.25 -21.68
C LEU A 26 11.40 -18.27 -20.39
N PRO A 27 10.07 -18.42 -20.53
CA PRO A 27 9.13 -18.11 -19.47
C PRO A 27 9.14 -19.04 -18.25
N SER A 28 9.54 -20.30 -18.41
CA SER A 28 9.25 -21.35 -17.44
C SER A 28 10.03 -21.22 -16.13
N THR A 29 11.33 -20.90 -16.20
CA THR A 29 12.21 -20.55 -15.07
C THR A 29 13.48 -19.91 -15.62
N THR A 30 13.69 -18.62 -15.39
CA THR A 30 14.91 -17.93 -15.80
C THR A 30 15.72 -17.53 -14.58
N PHE A 31 17.03 -17.81 -14.61
CA PHE A 31 18.00 -17.24 -13.68
C PHE A 31 18.86 -16.20 -14.40
N CYS A 32 18.96 -14.99 -13.84
CA CYS A 32 19.84 -13.96 -14.37
C CYS A 32 21.09 -13.89 -13.49
N LEU A 33 22.28 -13.99 -14.11
CA LEU A 33 23.55 -14.01 -13.40
C LEU A 33 23.85 -12.68 -12.67
N PRO A 34 24.71 -12.69 -11.64
CA PRO A 34 25.10 -11.49 -10.93
C PRO A 34 25.79 -10.51 -11.88
N SER A 35 25.37 -9.25 -11.86
CA SER A 35 26.00 -8.20 -12.65
C SER A 35 25.85 -6.86 -11.94
N THR A 36 26.50 -5.81 -12.45
CA THR A 36 26.21 -4.45 -12.00
C THR A 36 24.75 -4.08 -12.33
N THR A 37 24.25 -4.48 -13.49
CA THR A 37 22.88 -4.16 -13.93
C THR A 37 22.16 -5.36 -14.56
N CYS A 38 21.14 -5.89 -13.89
CA CYS A 38 20.29 -6.98 -14.37
C CYS A 38 18.97 -6.43 -14.91
N ARG A 39 18.71 -6.55 -16.22
CA ARG A 39 17.44 -6.14 -16.86
C ARG A 39 16.82 -7.25 -17.73
N PRO A 40 16.40 -8.38 -17.14
CA PRO A 40 15.80 -9.44 -17.93
C PRO A 40 14.40 -9.08 -18.41
N VAL A 41 14.06 -9.56 -19.60
CA VAL A 41 12.73 -9.49 -20.18
C VAL A 41 12.20 -10.91 -20.39
N CYS A 42 11.16 -11.28 -19.66
CA CYS A 42 10.51 -12.59 -19.78
C CYS A 42 9.39 -12.52 -20.81
N LEU A 43 9.39 -13.46 -21.75
CA LEU A 43 8.38 -13.55 -22.81
C LEU A 43 7.00 -13.99 -22.27
N PRO A 44 5.91 -13.74 -23.03
CA PRO A 44 4.56 -14.12 -22.63
C PRO A 44 4.44 -15.63 -22.40
N SER A 45 3.64 -16.03 -21.42
CA SER A 45 3.42 -17.46 -21.12
C SER A 45 2.22 -17.73 -20.23
N THR A 46 1.95 -19.00 -19.95
CA THR A 46 1.04 -19.37 -18.86
C THR A 46 1.66 -18.99 -17.51
N THR A 47 2.93 -19.31 -17.28
CA THR A 47 3.59 -19.05 -15.99
C THR A 47 4.95 -18.40 -16.19
N CYS A 48 5.12 -17.16 -15.71
CA CYS A 48 6.39 -16.43 -15.68
C CYS A 48 6.97 -16.40 -14.26
N ARG A 49 8.13 -17.04 -14.06
CA ARG A 49 8.83 -17.08 -12.74
C ARG A 49 10.32 -16.76 -12.85
N PRO A 50 10.71 -15.54 -13.23
CA PRO A 50 12.13 -15.19 -13.25
C PRO A 50 12.69 -14.98 -11.85
N VAL A 51 13.95 -15.36 -11.68
CA VAL A 51 14.77 -15.09 -10.50
C VAL A 51 15.96 -14.24 -10.93
N CYS A 52 16.05 -13.01 -10.42
CA CYS A 52 17.22 -12.16 -10.61
C CYS A 52 18.19 -12.36 -9.46
N LEU A 53 19.43 -12.77 -9.74
CA LEU A 53 20.49 -12.87 -8.73
C LEU A 53 20.96 -11.47 -8.25
N PRO A 54 21.81 -11.39 -7.20
CA PRO A 54 22.21 -10.11 -6.63
C PRO A 54 22.89 -9.20 -7.66
N SER A 55 22.56 -7.91 -7.61
CA SER A 55 23.14 -6.89 -8.48
C SER A 55 23.12 -5.52 -7.80
N THR A 56 23.77 -4.51 -8.37
CA THR A 56 23.53 -3.15 -7.89
C THR A 56 22.15 -2.67 -8.35
N THR A 57 21.77 -2.96 -9.61
CA THR A 57 20.44 -2.60 -10.13
C THR A 57 19.70 -3.78 -10.76
N CYS A 58 18.54 -4.14 -10.22
CA CYS A 58 17.65 -5.19 -10.69
C CYS A 58 16.37 -4.58 -11.29
N ARG A 59 16.12 -4.76 -12.59
CA ARG A 59 14.92 -4.27 -13.30
C ARG A 59 14.30 -5.32 -14.22
N PRO A 60 13.76 -6.43 -13.69
CA PRO A 60 13.09 -7.42 -14.52
C PRO A 60 11.77 -6.89 -15.08
N VAL A 61 11.47 -7.24 -16.32
CA VAL A 61 10.19 -6.99 -16.98
C VAL A 61 9.56 -8.33 -17.33
N CYS A 62 8.38 -8.63 -16.77
CA CYS A 62 7.58 -9.79 -17.17
C CYS A 62 6.51 -9.34 -18.16
N LEU A 63 6.51 -9.88 -19.38
CA LEU A 63 5.45 -9.70 -20.37
C LEU A 63 4.14 -10.41 -19.93
N PRO A 64 3.00 -10.23 -20.64
CA PRO A 64 1.72 -10.76 -20.20
C PRO A 64 1.71 -12.27 -19.94
N SER A 65 1.11 -12.69 -18.83
CA SER A 65 0.97 -14.11 -18.51
C SER A 65 -0.28 -14.40 -17.69
N THR A 66 -0.68 -15.66 -17.54
CA THR A 66 -1.74 -15.95 -16.55
C THR A 66 -1.18 -15.79 -15.13
N THR A 67 0.04 -16.25 -14.87
CA THR A 67 0.68 -16.10 -13.55
C THR A 67 2.09 -15.51 -13.64
N CYS A 68 2.28 -14.30 -13.08
CA CYS A 68 3.55 -13.60 -12.97
C CYS A 68 4.07 -13.64 -11.53
N ARG A 69 5.22 -14.27 -11.29
CA ARG A 69 5.88 -14.32 -9.96
C ARG A 69 7.39 -14.05 -10.04
N PRO A 70 7.83 -12.84 -10.40
CA PRO A 70 9.25 -12.52 -10.40
C PRO A 70 9.79 -12.45 -8.97
N VAL A 71 11.00 -12.96 -8.78
CA VAL A 71 11.77 -12.87 -7.53
C VAL A 71 13.05 -12.08 -7.81
N CYS A 72 13.27 -11.00 -7.07
CA CYS A 72 14.53 -10.25 -7.09
C CYS A 72 15.31 -10.57 -5.81
N LEU A 73 16.51 -11.12 -5.93
CA LEU A 73 17.48 -11.28 -4.83
C LEU A 73 18.10 -9.91 -4.46
N PRO A 74 18.91 -9.82 -3.39
CA PRO A 74 19.36 -8.54 -2.84
C PRO A 74 20.00 -7.61 -3.86
N SER A 75 19.63 -6.34 -3.85
CA SER A 75 20.25 -5.31 -4.69
C SER A 75 20.21 -3.94 -4.06
N THR A 76 20.99 -2.97 -4.56
CA THR A 76 20.79 -1.59 -4.08
C THR A 76 19.46 -1.04 -4.62
N THR A 77 19.12 -1.32 -5.88
CA THR A 77 17.86 -0.88 -6.47
C THR A 77 17.08 -2.02 -7.15
N CYS A 78 15.90 -2.37 -6.60
CA CYS A 78 14.95 -3.32 -7.19
C CYS A 78 13.76 -2.58 -7.82
N ARG A 79 13.52 -2.74 -9.12
CA ARG A 79 12.36 -2.20 -9.84
C ARG A 79 11.73 -3.22 -10.80
N PRO A 80 11.12 -4.30 -10.30
CA PRO A 80 10.42 -5.23 -11.16
C PRO A 80 9.15 -4.59 -11.76
N VAL A 81 8.90 -4.87 -13.03
CA VAL A 81 7.68 -4.48 -13.75
C VAL A 81 6.98 -5.74 -14.23
N CYS A 82 5.73 -5.92 -13.81
CA CYS A 82 4.88 -6.99 -14.33
C CYS A 82 3.79 -6.39 -15.23
N LEU A 83 3.73 -6.82 -16.48
CA LEU A 83 2.66 -6.50 -17.44
C LEU A 83 1.37 -7.31 -17.14
N PRO A 84 0.26 -7.07 -17.87
CA PRO A 84 -1.05 -7.62 -17.53
C PRO A 84 -1.04 -9.12 -17.27
N SER A 85 -1.72 -9.54 -16.21
CA SER A 85 -1.83 -10.96 -15.85
C SER A 85 -3.10 -11.26 -15.07
N THR A 86 -3.49 -12.54 -14.95
CA THR A 86 -4.55 -12.86 -13.99
C THR A 86 -4.01 -12.76 -12.56
N THR A 87 -2.81 -13.29 -12.30
CA THR A 87 -2.18 -13.21 -10.99
C THR A 87 -0.77 -12.62 -11.05
N CYS A 88 -0.53 -11.57 -10.27
CA CYS A 88 0.75 -10.87 -10.15
C CYS A 88 1.25 -10.94 -8.71
N ARG A 89 2.39 -11.59 -8.48
CA ARG A 89 3.02 -11.73 -7.14
C ARG A 89 4.53 -11.49 -7.20
N PRO A 90 5.00 -10.26 -7.47
CA PRO A 90 6.43 -9.98 -7.39
C PRO A 90 6.93 -10.06 -5.94
N VAL A 91 8.10 -10.64 -5.75
CA VAL A 91 8.80 -10.70 -4.46
C VAL A 91 10.15 -10.00 -4.62
N CYS A 92 10.39 -8.98 -3.80
CA CYS A 92 11.69 -8.30 -3.73
C CYS A 92 12.33 -8.60 -2.37
N LEU A 93 13.52 -9.22 -2.38
CA LEU A 93 14.38 -9.43 -1.22
C LEU A 93 15.19 -8.16 -0.88
N PRO A 94 16.01 -8.15 0.20
CA PRO A 94 16.53 -6.93 0.79
C PRO A 94 17.18 -5.96 -0.20
N SER A 95 16.81 -4.68 -0.11
CA SER A 95 17.38 -3.65 -0.97
C SER A 95 17.39 -2.28 -0.34
N THR A 96 18.20 -1.34 -0.83
CA THR A 96 18.07 0.05 -0.35
C THR A 96 16.79 0.66 -0.92
N THR A 97 16.50 0.43 -2.20
CA THR A 97 15.27 0.93 -2.83
C THR A 97 14.48 -0.17 -3.54
N CYS A 98 13.22 -0.32 -3.17
CA CYS A 98 12.26 -1.29 -3.70
C CYS A 98 11.08 -0.57 -4.34
N ARG A 99 10.90 -0.70 -5.66
CA ARG A 99 9.80 -0.08 -6.40
C ARG A 99 9.16 -1.05 -7.40
N PRO A 100 8.46 -2.10 -6.94
CA PRO A 100 7.73 -2.98 -7.85
C PRO A 100 6.54 -2.24 -8.47
N VAL A 101 6.32 -2.45 -9.76
CA VAL A 101 5.17 -1.96 -10.52
C VAL A 101 4.40 -3.14 -11.08
N CYS A 102 3.13 -3.25 -10.73
CA CYS A 102 2.22 -4.25 -11.31
C CYS A 102 1.18 -3.52 -12.17
N LEU A 103 1.14 -3.83 -13.46
CA LEU A 103 0.12 -3.41 -14.42
C LEU A 103 -1.15 -4.29 -14.29
N PRO A 104 -2.24 -4.00 -15.02
CA PRO A 104 -3.57 -4.52 -14.70
C PRO A 104 -3.64 -6.02 -14.46
N SER A 105 -4.27 -6.42 -13.36
CA SER A 105 -4.46 -7.84 -13.05
C SER A 105 -5.76 -8.14 -12.31
N THR A 106 -6.21 -9.39 -12.28
CA THR A 106 -7.32 -9.73 -11.37
C THR A 106 -6.80 -9.73 -9.93
N THR A 107 -5.62 -10.30 -9.67
CA THR A 107 -5.01 -10.31 -8.35
C THR A 107 -3.59 -9.73 -8.37
N CYS A 108 -3.32 -8.75 -7.51
CA CYS A 108 -2.03 -8.08 -7.33
C CYS A 108 -1.58 -8.24 -5.87
N ARG A 109 -0.47 -8.95 -5.64
CA ARG A 109 0.11 -9.17 -4.31
C ARG A 109 1.64 -8.98 -4.31
N PRO A 110 2.14 -7.75 -4.47
CA PRO A 110 3.57 -7.51 -4.33
C PRO A 110 4.01 -7.69 -2.88
N VAL A 111 5.15 -8.34 -2.69
CA VAL A 111 5.81 -8.51 -1.39
C VAL A 111 7.19 -7.87 -1.46
N CYS A 112 7.44 -6.90 -0.58
CA CYS A 112 8.74 -6.28 -0.41
C CYS A 112 9.30 -6.64 0.97
N LEU A 113 10.45 -7.30 1.00
CA LEU A 113 11.22 -7.66 2.20
C LEU A 113 12.33 -6.59 2.43
N PRO A 114 13.05 -6.61 3.59
CA PRO A 114 13.54 -5.40 4.24
C PRO A 114 14.22 -4.37 3.33
N SER A 115 13.85 -3.10 3.44
CA SER A 115 14.48 -2.05 2.63
C SER A 115 14.57 -0.71 3.32
N THR A 116 15.40 0.22 2.84
CA THR A 116 15.31 1.59 3.36
C THR A 116 14.07 2.28 2.77
N THR A 117 13.82 2.13 1.48
CA THR A 117 12.65 2.71 0.82
C THR A 117 11.83 1.69 0.04
N CYS A 118 10.54 1.60 0.37
CA CYS A 118 9.56 0.69 -0.23
C CYS A 118 8.43 1.50 -0.88
N ARG A 119 8.28 1.41 -2.20
CA ARG A 119 7.23 2.11 -2.97
C ARG A 119 6.58 1.19 -4.01
N PRO A 120 5.83 0.17 -3.59
CA PRO A 120 5.08 -0.65 -4.53
C PRO A 120 3.95 0.16 -5.17
N VAL A 121 3.77 0.00 -6.48
CA VAL A 121 2.67 0.59 -7.25
C VAL A 121 1.86 -0.54 -7.89
N CYS A 122 0.57 -0.60 -7.57
CA CYS A 122 -0.37 -1.51 -8.22
C CYS A 122 -1.37 -0.69 -9.04
N LEU A 123 -1.40 -0.92 -10.35
CA LEU A 123 -2.36 -0.38 -11.31
C LEU A 123 -3.61 -1.30 -11.39
N PRO A 124 -4.68 -0.93 -12.13
CA PRO A 124 -6.04 -1.41 -11.86
C PRO A 124 -6.18 -2.92 -11.66
N SER A 125 -6.87 -3.33 -10.60
CA SER A 125 -7.09 -4.75 -10.32
C SER A 125 -8.39 -5.05 -9.61
N THR A 126 -8.87 -6.29 -9.60
CA THR A 126 -10.01 -6.61 -8.73
C THR A 126 -9.55 -6.71 -7.27
N THR A 127 -8.38 -7.31 -7.02
CA THR A 127 -7.84 -7.43 -5.65
C THR A 127 -6.38 -6.96 -5.56
N CYS A 128 -6.15 -5.97 -4.70
CA CYS A 128 -4.84 -5.39 -4.40
C CYS A 128 -4.45 -5.68 -2.95
N ARG A 129 -3.37 -6.43 -2.73
CA ARG A 129 -2.84 -6.73 -1.39
C ARG A 129 -1.30 -6.58 -1.33
N PRO A 130 -0.77 -5.35 -1.40
CA PRO A 130 0.66 -5.14 -1.23
C PRO A 130 1.06 -5.40 0.23
N VAL A 131 2.19 -6.08 0.41
CA VAL A 131 2.80 -6.35 1.71
C VAL A 131 4.21 -5.75 1.71
N CYS A 132 4.46 -4.83 2.64
CA CYS A 132 5.80 -4.25 2.87
C CYS A 132 6.28 -4.65 4.28
N LEU A 133 7.43 -5.30 4.36
CA LEU A 133 8.10 -5.73 5.60
C LEU A 133 9.45 -4.99 5.74
N PRO A 134 10.01 -4.89 6.96
CA PRO A 134 10.41 -3.65 7.61
C PRO A 134 11.18 -2.66 6.73
N SER A 135 10.81 -1.38 6.81
CA SER A 135 11.54 -0.34 6.09
C SER A 135 11.61 1.00 6.80
N THR A 136 12.54 1.88 6.44
CA THR A 136 12.50 3.24 7.00
C THR A 136 11.33 4.03 6.38
N THR A 137 11.08 3.87 5.09
CA THR A 137 9.96 4.55 4.41
C THR A 137 9.10 3.58 3.58
N CYS A 138 7.84 3.39 3.97
CA CYS A 138 6.82 2.66 3.21
C CYS A 138 5.82 3.62 2.55
N ARG A 139 5.70 3.59 1.23
CA ARG A 139 4.70 4.35 0.47
C ARG A 139 4.03 3.49 -0.61
N PRO A 140 3.20 2.50 -0.24
CA PRO A 140 2.44 1.75 -1.23
C PRO A 140 1.36 2.62 -1.87
N VAL A 141 1.20 2.48 -3.19
CA VAL A 141 0.15 3.14 -3.97
C VAL A 141 -0.69 2.06 -4.67
N CYS A 142 -1.99 2.05 -4.40
CA CYS A 142 -2.96 1.19 -5.08
C CYS A 142 -3.92 2.07 -5.89
N LEU A 143 -3.92 1.90 -7.21
CA LEU A 143 -4.81 2.55 -8.17
C LEU A 143 -5.95 1.56 -8.57
N PRO A 144 -7.04 2.01 -9.21
CA PRO A 144 -8.41 1.57 -8.91
C PRO A 144 -8.60 0.06 -8.71
N SER A 145 -9.26 -0.32 -7.62
CA SER A 145 -9.58 -1.74 -7.40
C SER A 145 -10.90 -1.99 -6.70
N THR A 146 -11.49 -3.18 -6.85
CA THR A 146 -12.68 -3.50 -6.05
C THR A 146 -12.30 -3.72 -4.59
N THR A 147 -11.15 -4.36 -4.32
CA THR A 147 -10.69 -4.60 -2.95
C THR A 147 -9.21 -4.20 -2.76
N CYS A 148 -8.98 -3.22 -1.88
CA CYS A 148 -7.65 -2.73 -1.46
C CYS A 148 -7.37 -3.15 -0.01
N ARG A 149 -6.33 -3.95 0.21
CA ARG A 149 -5.84 -4.34 1.55
C ARG A 149 -4.31 -4.25 1.65
N PRO A 150 -3.73 -3.03 1.63
CA PRO A 150 -2.31 -2.88 1.90
C PRO A 150 -1.97 -3.25 3.34
N VAL A 151 -0.83 -3.90 3.52
CA VAL A 151 -0.21 -4.22 4.81
C VAL A 151 1.21 -3.67 4.82
N CYS A 152 1.53 -2.87 5.84
CA CYS A 152 2.88 -2.37 6.08
C CYS A 152 3.26 -2.73 7.52
N LEU A 153 4.39 -3.44 7.70
CA LEU A 153 4.98 -3.82 9.01
C LEU A 153 6.38 -3.21 9.16
N PRO A 154 6.88 -3.09 10.41
CA PRO A 154 7.23 -1.82 11.06
C PRO A 154 8.09 -0.88 10.20
N SER A 155 7.82 0.42 10.32
CA SER A 155 8.56 1.43 9.58
C SER A 155 8.64 2.76 10.30
N THR A 156 9.66 3.57 10.07
CA THR A 156 9.67 4.92 10.67
C THR A 156 8.56 5.78 10.05
N THR A 157 8.40 5.73 8.73
CA THR A 157 7.35 6.47 8.02
C THR A 157 6.49 5.59 7.12
N CYS A 158 5.18 5.63 7.33
CA CYS A 158 4.16 4.91 6.56
C CYS A 158 3.21 5.91 5.90
N ARG A 159 3.24 6.02 4.56
CA ARG A 159 2.33 6.87 3.76
C ARG A 159 1.66 6.10 2.61
N PRO A 160 0.74 5.20 2.94
CA PRO A 160 -0.01 4.40 2.00
C PRO A 160 -1.12 5.23 1.35
N VAL A 161 -1.31 5.06 0.04
CA VAL A 161 -2.35 5.72 -0.75
C VAL A 161 -3.20 4.68 -1.47
N CYS A 162 -4.51 4.74 -1.26
CA CYS A 162 -5.49 3.93 -1.98
C CYS A 162 -6.46 4.85 -2.74
N LEU A 163 -6.53 4.66 -4.06
CA LEU A 163 -7.35 5.41 -5.03
C LEU A 163 -8.39 4.45 -5.66
N PRO A 164 -9.46 4.96 -6.33
CA PRO A 164 -10.85 4.57 -6.11
C PRO A 164 -11.11 3.07 -5.90
N SER A 165 -11.88 2.74 -4.87
CA SER A 165 -12.24 1.34 -4.64
C SER A 165 -13.63 1.12 -4.07
N THR A 166 -14.24 -0.04 -4.29
CA THR A 166 -15.47 -0.35 -3.55
C THR A 166 -15.12 -0.59 -2.08
N THR A 167 -14.10 -1.40 -1.79
CA THR A 167 -13.68 -1.68 -0.42
C THR A 167 -12.20 -1.38 -0.17
N CYS A 168 -11.94 -0.44 0.73
CA CYS A 168 -10.63 -0.11 1.28
C CYS A 168 -10.56 -0.58 2.73
N ARG A 169 -9.80 -1.65 2.98
CA ARG A 169 -9.50 -2.13 4.33
C ARG A 169 -7.99 -2.19 4.54
N PRO A 170 -7.33 -1.02 4.58
CA PRO A 170 -5.91 -1.02 4.78
C PRO A 170 -5.59 -1.29 6.26
N VAL A 171 -4.62 -2.17 6.47
CA VAL A 171 -4.20 -2.63 7.80
C VAL A 171 -2.76 -2.21 7.98
N PHE A 172 -2.53 -1.16 8.77
CA PHE A 172 -1.19 -0.65 9.07
C PHE A 172 -0.81 -1.15 10.45
N CYS A 173 0.02 -2.18 10.45
CA CYS A 173 0.34 -2.93 11.65
C CYS A 173 1.79 -2.66 12.03
N LEU A 174 2.04 -2.44 13.33
CA LEU A 174 3.36 -2.46 13.98
C LEU A 174 4.17 -1.14 13.87
N PRO A 175 5.06 -0.87 14.85
CA PRO A 175 5.31 0.49 15.31
C PRO A 175 5.87 1.40 14.22
N SER A 176 5.38 2.63 14.21
CA SER A 176 5.94 3.69 13.38
C SER A 176 6.07 5.01 14.11
N THR A 177 6.96 5.89 13.64
CA THR A 177 6.94 7.27 14.13
C THR A 177 5.83 8.05 13.44
N THR A 178 5.61 7.82 12.15
CA THR A 178 4.56 8.54 11.41
C THR A 178 3.72 7.62 10.52
N CYS A 179 2.40 7.59 10.77
CA CYS A 179 1.39 6.90 9.97
C CYS A 179 0.44 7.93 9.35
N ARG A 180 0.46 8.06 8.01
CA ARG A 180 -0.43 8.97 7.27
C ARG A 180 -1.12 8.25 6.10
N PRO A 181 -2.09 7.37 6.37
CA PRO A 181 -2.82 6.72 5.29
C PRO A 181 -3.82 7.67 4.64
N VAL A 182 -3.92 7.58 3.31
CA VAL A 182 -4.86 8.34 2.50
C VAL A 182 -5.72 7.37 1.70
N CYS A 183 -7.03 7.45 1.87
CA CYS A 183 -8.01 6.66 1.12
C CYS A 183 -8.96 7.59 0.36
N LEU A 184 -9.08 7.38 -0.95
CA LEU A 184 -9.78 8.24 -1.92
C LEU A 184 -10.63 7.41 -2.88
N PRO A 185 -11.74 7.97 -3.39
CA PRO A 185 -13.12 7.66 -3.00
C PRO A 185 -13.43 6.16 -2.88
N SER A 186 -14.28 5.80 -1.90
CA SER A 186 -14.70 4.40 -1.74
C SER A 186 -16.08 4.21 -1.12
N THR A 187 -16.72 3.06 -1.32
CA THR A 187 -17.97 2.77 -0.58
C THR A 187 -17.64 2.45 0.87
N THR A 188 -16.62 1.64 1.14
CA THR A 188 -16.21 1.31 2.51
C THR A 188 -14.73 1.59 2.76
N CYS A 189 -14.45 2.41 3.78
CA CYS A 189 -13.12 2.80 4.22
C CYS A 189 -12.91 2.44 5.69
N ARG A 190 -12.02 1.48 5.97
CA ARG A 190 -11.69 1.04 7.33
C ARG A 190 -10.18 0.97 7.57
N PRO A 191 -9.47 2.12 7.61
CA PRO A 191 -8.06 2.12 7.94
C PRO A 191 -7.86 1.81 9.42
N VAL A 192 -6.93 0.89 9.70
CA VAL A 192 -6.46 0.59 11.05
C VAL A 192 -5.01 1.01 11.16
N CYS A 193 -4.69 1.86 12.14
CA CYS A 193 -3.32 2.24 12.51
C CYS A 193 -3.00 1.70 13.91
N LEU A 194 -2.01 0.82 14.01
CA LEU A 194 -1.43 0.31 15.25
C LEU A 194 -0.23 1.19 15.69
N PRO A 195 0.39 0.98 16.88
CA PRO A 195 1.01 2.06 17.66
C PRO A 195 1.94 2.99 16.88
N SER A 196 1.75 4.30 17.03
CA SER A 196 2.68 5.27 16.43
C SER A 196 2.85 6.53 17.25
N THR A 197 3.88 7.34 17.02
CA THR A 197 3.91 8.67 17.65
C THR A 197 2.91 9.60 16.98
N THR A 198 2.77 9.55 15.64
CA THR A 198 1.80 10.39 14.93
C THR A 198 0.92 9.59 13.95
N CYS A 199 -0.38 9.56 14.22
CA CYS A 199 -1.43 8.98 13.37
C CYS A 199 -2.27 10.10 12.72
N ARG A 200 -2.24 10.20 11.38
CA ARG A 200 -3.09 11.12 10.62
C ARG A 200 -3.78 10.43 9.44
N PRO A 201 -4.77 9.56 9.68
CA PRO A 201 -5.55 8.99 8.59
C PRO A 201 -6.45 10.03 7.94
N VAL A 202 -6.49 10.03 6.61
CA VAL A 202 -7.36 10.87 5.79
C VAL A 202 -8.22 9.98 4.91
N CYS A 203 -9.54 10.15 5.01
CA CYS A 203 -10.52 9.44 4.18
C CYS A 203 -11.39 10.47 3.46
N LEU A 204 -11.40 10.45 2.12
CA LEU A 204 -12.23 11.35 1.29
C LEU A 204 -12.94 10.59 0.16
N PRO A 205 -14.05 11.14 -0.36
CA PRO A 205 -15.41 10.84 0.08
C PRO A 205 -15.76 9.35 0.12
N SER A 206 -16.65 8.95 1.04
CA SER A 206 -17.10 7.56 1.13
C SER A 206 -18.51 7.36 1.66
N THR A 207 -19.15 6.22 1.43
CA THR A 207 -20.42 5.95 2.12
C THR A 207 -20.16 5.57 3.58
N THR A 208 -19.18 4.71 3.87
CA THR A 208 -18.83 4.34 5.24
C THR A 208 -17.36 4.54 5.55
N CYS A 209 -17.09 5.33 6.59
CA CYS A 209 -15.75 5.66 7.09
C CYS A 209 -15.61 5.22 8.55
N ARG A 210 -14.70 4.29 8.82
CA ARG A 210 -14.38 3.82 10.17
C ARG A 210 -12.86 3.74 10.41
N PRO A 211 -12.16 4.87 10.53
CA PRO A 211 -10.76 4.86 10.90
C PRO A 211 -10.60 4.44 12.36
N VAL A 212 -9.66 3.53 12.63
CA VAL A 212 -9.28 3.09 13.98
C VAL A 212 -7.81 3.42 14.21
N CYS A 213 -7.51 4.17 15.26
CA CYS A 213 -6.15 4.48 15.69
C CYS A 213 -5.94 3.92 17.11
N LEU A 214 -4.98 3.00 17.27
CA LEU A 214 -4.56 2.37 18.53
C LEU A 214 -3.12 2.80 18.86
N PRO A 215 -2.70 2.76 20.14
CA PRO A 215 -2.20 3.90 20.90
C PRO A 215 -1.20 4.81 20.18
N SER A 216 -1.39 6.12 20.31
CA SER A 216 -0.45 7.10 19.76
C SER A 216 -0.23 8.32 20.63
N THR A 217 0.85 9.08 20.43
CA THR A 217 0.95 10.38 21.12
C THR A 217 0.05 11.42 20.45
N THR A 218 -0.04 11.43 19.11
CA THR A 218 -0.91 12.35 18.39
C THR A 218 -1.81 11.64 17.37
N CYS A 219 -3.12 11.71 17.59
CA CYS A 219 -4.18 11.19 16.73
C CYS A 219 -4.94 12.34 16.06
N ARG A 220 -4.87 12.46 14.73
CA ARG A 220 -5.65 13.44 13.95
C ARG A 220 -6.35 12.79 12.74
N PRO A 221 -7.41 11.99 12.95
CA PRO A 221 -8.18 11.46 11.85
C PRO A 221 -9.02 12.55 11.19
N VAL A 222 -9.05 12.55 9.85
CA VAL A 222 -9.82 13.47 9.02
C VAL A 222 -10.74 12.67 8.09
N CYS A 223 -12.05 12.89 8.19
CA CYS A 223 -13.05 12.25 7.33
C CYS A 223 -13.92 13.32 6.66
N LEU A 224 -13.91 13.41 5.33
CA LEU A 224 -14.68 14.42 4.56
C LEU A 224 -15.32 13.78 3.32
N PRO A 225 -16.44 14.34 2.83
CA PRO A 225 -17.79 14.00 3.26
C PRO A 225 -18.10 12.48 3.22
N SER A 226 -19.02 12.02 4.07
CA SER A 226 -19.49 10.62 4.04
C SER A 226 -20.92 10.44 4.52
N THR A 227 -21.57 9.32 4.25
CA THR A 227 -22.89 9.07 4.88
C THR A 227 -22.72 8.61 6.33
N THR A 228 -21.76 7.73 6.60
CA THR A 228 -21.48 7.27 7.97
C THR A 228 -20.01 7.44 8.36
N CYS A 229 -19.77 8.15 9.46
CA CYS A 229 -18.45 8.43 10.02
C CYS A 229 -18.36 7.89 11.45
N ARG A 230 -17.46 6.92 11.70
CA ARG A 230 -17.19 6.36 13.03
C ARG A 230 -15.69 6.28 13.32
N PRO A 231 -15.00 7.41 13.58
CA PRO A 231 -13.61 7.39 13.98
C PRO A 231 -13.47 6.86 15.41
N VAL A 232 -12.52 5.96 15.64
CA VAL A 232 -12.18 5.40 16.95
C VAL A 232 -10.71 5.71 17.24
N CYS A 233 -10.45 6.37 18.36
CA CYS A 233 -9.10 6.66 18.85
C CYS A 233 -8.94 6.11 20.27
N LEU A 234 -8.00 5.17 20.48
CA LEU A 234 -7.71 4.52 21.77
C LEU A 234 -6.23 4.63 22.11
N PRO A 235 -5.89 4.67 23.41
CA PRO A 235 -5.53 5.89 24.14
C PRO A 235 -4.46 6.75 23.44
N SER A 236 -4.53 8.07 23.62
CA SER A 236 -3.52 8.98 23.08
C SER A 236 -3.29 10.22 23.93
N THR A 237 -2.14 10.90 23.83
CA THR A 237 -1.97 12.17 24.57
C THR A 237 -2.78 13.29 23.91
N THR A 238 -2.80 13.36 22.58
CA THR A 238 -3.56 14.37 21.85
C THR A 238 -4.48 13.76 20.78
N CYS A 239 -5.77 14.04 20.89
CA CYS A 239 -6.83 13.57 19.98
C CYS A 239 -7.52 14.76 19.31
N ARG A 240 -7.45 14.87 17.99
CA ARG A 240 -8.14 15.91 17.19
C ARG A 240 -8.85 15.31 15.97
N PRO A 241 -9.97 14.61 16.15
CA PRO A 241 -10.76 14.12 15.04
C PRO A 241 -11.50 15.27 14.33
N VAL A 242 -11.48 15.25 13.00
CA VAL A 242 -12.24 16.18 12.15
C VAL A 242 -13.17 15.38 11.25
N CYS A 243 -14.47 15.67 11.36
CA CYS A 243 -15.53 15.10 10.52
C CYS A 243 -16.28 16.25 9.81
N LEU A 244 -16.18 16.35 8.48
CA LEU A 244 -16.98 17.27 7.65
C LEU A 244 -18.16 16.52 7.00
N PRO A 245 -19.17 17.21 6.42
CA PRO A 245 -20.59 16.89 6.58
C PRO A 245 -20.90 15.42 6.31
N SER A 246 -21.69 14.84 7.21
CA SER A 246 -22.13 13.45 7.12
C SER A 246 -23.54 13.26 7.66
N THR A 247 -24.27 12.25 7.20
CA THR A 247 -25.60 11.98 7.76
C THR A 247 -25.48 11.41 9.18
N THR A 248 -24.49 10.56 9.45
CA THR A 248 -24.27 9.99 10.78
C THR A 248 -22.81 10.10 11.24
N CYS A 249 -22.58 10.75 12.38
CA CYS A 249 -21.28 10.90 13.04
C CYS A 249 -21.28 10.22 14.42
N ARG A 250 -20.40 9.25 14.64
CA ARG A 250 -20.20 8.59 15.96
C ARG A 250 -18.72 8.47 16.32
N PRO A 251 -18.06 9.57 16.74
CA PRO A 251 -16.68 9.54 17.19
C PRO A 251 -16.57 8.88 18.57
N VAL A 252 -15.55 8.03 18.75
CA VAL A 252 -15.18 7.45 20.05
C VAL A 252 -13.73 7.81 20.35
N CYS A 253 -13.47 8.45 21.50
CA CYS A 253 -12.12 8.67 22.00
C CYS A 253 -12.02 8.21 23.47
N LEU A 254 -11.19 7.19 23.72
CA LEU A 254 -10.89 6.66 25.07
C LEU A 254 -9.49 7.16 25.52
N PRO A 255 -9.16 7.10 26.82
CA PRO A 255 -8.58 8.20 27.60
C PRO A 255 -7.44 8.94 26.91
N SER A 256 -7.51 10.27 26.99
CA SER A 256 -6.50 11.17 26.42
C SER A 256 -6.30 12.41 27.27
N THR A 257 -5.11 13.00 27.25
CA THR A 257 -4.88 14.23 28.02
C THR A 257 -5.56 15.43 27.35
N THR A 258 -5.58 15.48 26.02
CA THR A 258 -6.23 16.56 25.26
C THR A 258 -7.14 16.02 24.15
N CYS A 259 -8.41 16.41 24.16
CA CYS A 259 -9.40 16.08 23.15
C CYS A 259 -10.02 17.34 22.51
N ARG A 260 -9.87 17.50 21.19
CA ARG A 260 -10.48 18.61 20.42
C ARG A 260 -11.16 18.12 19.13
N PRO A 261 -12.37 17.55 19.25
CA PRO A 261 -13.14 17.12 18.09
C PRO A 261 -13.75 18.32 17.34
N VAL A 262 -13.76 18.25 16.01
CA VAL A 262 -14.47 19.19 15.13
C VAL A 262 -15.47 18.40 14.27
N CYS A 263 -16.76 18.74 14.37
CA CYS A 263 -17.83 18.12 13.58
C CYS A 263 -18.71 19.21 12.94
N LEU A 264 -18.77 19.24 11.60
CA LEU A 264 -19.60 20.14 10.78
C LEU A 264 -20.87 19.39 10.31
N PRO A 265 -21.94 20.06 9.81
CA PRO A 265 -23.33 19.64 10.06
C PRO A 265 -23.61 18.18 9.71
N SER A 266 -24.26 17.50 10.67
CA SER A 266 -24.71 16.12 10.53
C SER A 266 -26.12 15.96 11.04
N THR A 267 -26.94 15.14 10.37
CA THR A 267 -28.32 14.89 10.81
C THR A 267 -28.37 14.10 12.12
N THR A 268 -27.38 13.25 12.38
CA THR A 268 -27.26 12.52 13.66
C THR A 268 -25.82 12.51 14.20
N HIS A 269 -25.65 12.88 15.47
CA HIS A 269 -24.35 12.95 16.15
C HIS A 269 -24.39 12.22 17.49
N ARG A 270 -23.56 11.19 17.71
CA ARG A 270 -23.46 10.42 18.97
C ARG A 270 -22.00 10.19 19.40
N PRO A 271 -21.38 11.13 20.13
CA PRO A 271 -20.00 11.00 20.57
C PRO A 271 -19.87 10.21 21.88
N VAL A 272 -18.74 9.54 22.07
CA VAL A 272 -18.34 8.93 23.36
C VAL A 272 -16.91 9.38 23.71
N TYR A 273 -16.78 10.08 24.83
CA TYR A 273 -15.52 10.58 25.36
C TYR A 273 -15.36 10.13 26.84
N LEU A 274 -14.28 9.41 27.14
CA LEU A 274 -13.91 8.93 28.49
C LEU A 274 -12.71 9.77 29.02
N PRO A 275 -12.36 9.75 30.32
CA PRO A 275 -11.82 10.91 31.03
C PRO A 275 -10.62 11.56 30.34
N SER A 276 -10.70 12.90 30.18
CA SER A 276 -9.65 13.74 29.62
C SER A 276 -9.41 14.95 30.51
N THR A 277 -8.15 15.34 30.70
CA THR A 277 -7.84 16.54 31.51
C THR A 277 -8.26 17.84 30.82
N THR A 278 -8.34 17.85 29.47
CA THR A 278 -8.82 19.00 28.69
C THR A 278 -9.69 18.58 27.50
N HIS A 279 -10.90 19.13 27.42
CA HIS A 279 -11.89 18.83 26.37
C HIS A 279 -12.41 20.14 25.73
N ARG A 280 -12.26 20.31 24.40
CA ARG A 280 -12.77 21.48 23.65
C ARG A 280 -13.43 21.07 22.32
N PRO A 281 -14.71 20.71 22.33
CA PRO A 281 -15.44 20.32 21.12
C PRO A 281 -15.93 21.55 20.34
N VAL A 282 -15.90 21.47 19.01
CA VAL A 282 -16.57 22.43 18.11
C VAL A 282 -17.54 21.65 17.23
N CYS A 283 -18.85 21.84 17.47
CA CYS A 283 -19.92 21.20 16.72
C CYS A 283 -20.86 22.26 16.16
N LEU A 284 -21.00 22.33 14.83
CA LEU A 284 -22.02 23.17 14.18
C LEU A 284 -23.22 22.27 13.83
N PHE A 285 -24.36 22.47 14.50
CA PHE A 285 -25.56 21.64 14.31
C PHE A 285 -26.63 22.45 13.55
N LEU A 286 -27.18 21.89 12.47
CA LEU A 286 -28.45 22.35 11.91
C LEU A 286 -29.56 21.64 12.68
N ILE A 287 -30.19 22.34 13.62
CA ILE A 287 -31.38 21.84 14.32
C ILE A 287 -32.52 21.79 13.30
N TYR A 288 -32.79 20.62 12.73
CA TYR A 288 -34.13 20.34 12.19
C TYR A 288 -34.90 19.64 13.30
N PHE A 289 -35.79 20.40 13.96
CA PHE A 289 -36.85 19.85 14.81
C PHE A 289 -37.78 19.01 13.92
N PHE A 290 -37.93 17.73 14.26
CA PHE A 290 -39.14 16.95 14.02
C PHE A 290 -39.45 16.21 15.31
#